data_AF-A0A7K0NKS4-F1
#
_entry.id   AF-A0A7K0NKS4-F1
#
_cell.length_a   1.000
_cell.length_b   1.000
_cell.length_c   1.000
_cell.angle_alpha   90.00
_cell.angle_beta   90.00
_cell.angle_gamma   90.00
#
_symmetry.space_group_name_H-M   'P 1'
#
loop_
_entity.id
_entity.type
_entity.pdbx_description
1 polymer ?
#
loop_
_entity_poly.entity_id
_entity_poly.type
_entity_poly.pdbx_seq_one_letter_code
_entity_poly.pdbx_strand_id
1 'polypeptide(L)'
;MEDRTPERLSIARELHDGIAQDLVALGYSVDVILADSGLSQQVRAALRSTRLNIDDLISKVRVEILKLRDSDTQFSQELLKKLAHEICPDIDFDFEIQDLDISPSHHVELSAIATEILRNIQAHSRATHVVIKAYMLNNKTCLEISDNGAGGVTVKDGHWGLIGIKERVEYLSGSFAIDHLLGTKISILL
;
A
#
# COMPACT_ATOMS: atom_id res chain seq x y z
N MET A 1 28.26 17.61 -7.57
CA MET A 1 26.84 17.88 -7.25
C MET A 1 26.55 17.03 -6.04
N GLU A 2 26.35 17.64 -4.87
CA GLU A 2 26.13 16.89 -3.61
C GLU A 2 24.88 16.03 -3.75
N ASP A 3 25.04 14.73 -3.48
CA ASP A 3 23.97 13.75 -3.51
C ASP A 3 23.05 13.98 -2.29
N ARG A 4 21.98 14.77 -2.49
CA ARG A 4 20.97 15.12 -1.47
C ARG A 4 19.87 14.06 -1.33
N THR A 5 20.00 12.95 -2.06
CA THR A 5 19.06 11.83 -2.11
C THR A 5 18.87 11.15 -0.74
N PRO A 6 19.92 10.83 0.05
CA PRO A 6 19.74 10.14 1.34
C PRO A 6 19.03 11.01 2.39
N GLU A 7 19.25 12.32 2.39
CA GLU A 7 18.60 13.24 3.34
C GLU A 7 17.10 13.39 3.04
N ARG A 8 16.73 13.49 1.75
CA ARG A 8 15.32 13.53 1.32
C ARG A 8 14.57 12.24 1.67
N LEU A 9 15.20 11.08 1.47
CA LEU A 9 14.65 9.78 1.85
C LEU A 9 14.53 9.59 3.37
N SER A 10 15.41 10.22 4.16
CA SER A 10 15.28 10.25 5.62
C SER A 10 14.06 11.07 6.04
N ILE A 11 13.90 12.28 5.48
CA ILE A 11 12.75 13.15 5.76
C ILE A 11 11.44 12.47 5.35
N ALA A 12 11.40 11.80 4.19
CA ALA A 12 10.24 11.02 3.78
C ALA A 12 9.89 9.89 4.77
N ARG A 13 10.91 9.24 5.36
CA ARG A 13 10.71 8.22 6.39
C ARG A 13 10.22 8.82 7.70
N GLU A 14 10.82 9.91 8.17
CA GLU A 14 10.40 10.61 9.39
C GLU A 14 8.96 11.14 9.29
N LEU A 15 8.57 11.68 8.13
CA LEU A 15 7.19 12.13 7.89
C LEU A 15 6.21 10.95 7.84
N HIS A 16 6.61 9.82 7.26
CA HIS A 16 5.78 8.62 7.21
C HIS A 16 5.60 8.00 8.60
N ASP A 17 6.71 7.75 9.31
CA ASP A 17 6.73 7.02 10.57
C ASP A 17 6.33 7.92 11.76
N GLY A 18 6.43 9.24 11.63
CA GLY A 18 5.94 10.20 12.60
C GLY A 18 4.57 10.74 12.24
N ILE A 19 4.54 11.81 11.43
CA ILE A 19 3.34 12.64 11.24
C ILE A 19 2.17 11.85 10.63
N ALA A 20 2.42 11.01 9.62
CA ALA A 20 1.35 10.25 8.99
C ALA A 20 0.76 9.20 9.96
N GLN A 21 1.60 8.51 10.75
CA GLN A 21 1.14 7.57 11.77
C GLN A 21 0.39 8.26 12.91
N ASP A 22 0.86 9.42 13.37
CA ASP A 22 0.19 10.22 14.41
C ASP A 22 -1.20 10.67 13.97
N LEU A 23 -1.34 11.11 12.72
CA LEU A 23 -2.65 11.49 12.15
C LEU A 23 -3.59 10.29 12.05
N VAL A 24 -3.09 9.11 11.66
CA VAL A 24 -3.87 7.87 11.65
C VAL A 24 -4.33 7.50 13.08
N ALA A 25 -3.44 7.59 14.07
CA ALA A 25 -3.77 7.35 15.47
C ALA A 25 -4.82 8.35 16.02
N LEU A 26 -4.72 9.62 15.61
CA LEU A 26 -5.70 10.65 15.93
C LEU A 26 -7.06 10.33 15.30
N GLY A 27 -7.06 9.88 14.04
CA GLY A 27 -8.26 9.37 13.37
C GLY A 27 -8.93 8.27 14.19
N TYR A 28 -8.18 7.26 14.64
CA TYR A 28 -8.72 6.18 15.48
C TYR A 28 -9.30 6.71 16.79
N SER A 29 -8.64 7.67 17.42
CA SER A 29 -9.13 8.28 18.66
C SER A 29 -10.50 8.94 18.44
N VAL A 30 -10.71 9.58 17.29
CA VAL A 30 -12.01 10.15 16.90
C VAL A 30 -13.05 9.06 16.65
N ASP A 31 -12.68 7.95 15.99
CA ASP A 31 -13.59 6.83 15.71
C ASP A 31 -14.09 6.16 17.00
N VAL A 32 -13.20 5.96 17.97
CA VAL A 32 -13.54 5.39 19.29
C VAL A 32 -14.58 6.26 20.00
N ILE A 33 -14.42 7.58 19.96
CA ILE A 33 -15.40 8.51 20.54
C ILE A 33 -16.71 8.44 19.76
N LEU A 34 -16.66 8.41 18.42
CA LEU A 34 -17.84 8.31 17.56
C LEU A 34 -18.67 7.03 17.79
N ALA A 35 -18.05 5.96 18.29
CA ALA A 35 -18.72 4.70 18.62
C ALA A 35 -19.63 4.80 19.86
N ASP A 36 -19.48 5.83 20.70
CA ASP A 36 -20.37 6.06 21.85
C ASP A 36 -21.78 6.42 21.37
N SER A 37 -22.77 5.63 21.80
CA SER A 37 -24.19 5.80 21.49
C SER A 37 -24.84 6.96 22.27
N GLY A 38 -24.21 7.41 23.37
CA GLY A 38 -24.68 8.53 24.18
C GLY A 38 -24.43 9.93 23.58
N LEU A 39 -23.68 10.02 22.48
CA LEU A 39 -23.37 11.30 21.84
C LEU A 39 -24.60 11.96 21.23
N SER A 40 -24.75 13.26 21.47
CA SER A 40 -25.75 14.08 20.79
C SER A 40 -25.46 14.15 19.28
N GLN A 41 -26.52 14.33 18.48
CA GLN A 41 -26.41 14.38 17.03
C GLN A 41 -25.48 15.49 16.53
N GLN A 42 -25.47 16.64 17.21
CA GLN A 42 -24.60 17.78 16.90
C GLN A 42 -23.12 17.46 17.13
N VAL A 43 -22.79 16.84 18.27
CA VAL A 43 -21.42 16.44 18.59
C VAL A 43 -20.94 15.35 17.61
N ARG A 44 -21.81 14.38 17.30
CA ARG A 44 -21.51 13.33 16.32
C ARG A 44 -21.22 13.91 14.93
N ALA A 45 -21.98 14.90 14.48
CA ALA A 45 -21.74 15.58 13.20
C ALA A 45 -20.40 16.34 13.19
N ALA A 46 -20.08 17.05 14.27
CA ALA A 46 -18.80 17.74 14.41
C ALA A 46 -17.61 16.77 14.38
N LEU A 47 -17.67 15.67 15.12
CA LEU A 47 -16.62 14.65 15.14
C LEU A 47 -16.43 13.96 13.78
N ARG A 48 -17.52 13.71 13.03
CA ARG A 48 -17.42 13.21 11.64
C ARG A 48 -16.71 14.20 10.72
N SER A 49 -16.99 15.49 10.85
CA SER A 49 -16.29 16.54 10.09
C SER A 49 -14.79 16.57 10.44
N THR A 50 -14.46 16.49 11.73
CA THR A 50 -13.07 16.38 12.19
C THR A 50 -12.38 15.13 11.61
N ARG A 51 -13.07 14.00 11.57
CA ARG A 51 -12.52 12.76 10.99
C ARG A 51 -12.18 12.94 9.51
N LEU A 52 -13.10 13.50 8.73
CA LEU A 52 -12.86 13.77 7.30
C LEU A 52 -11.67 14.72 7.09
N ASN A 53 -11.50 15.72 7.95
CA ASN A 53 -10.34 16.62 7.89
C ASN A 53 -9.03 15.89 8.20
N ILE A 54 -9.04 14.93 9.13
CA ILE A 54 -7.86 14.10 9.41
C ILE A 54 -7.52 13.23 8.19
N ASP A 55 -8.52 12.62 7.54
CA ASP A 55 -8.31 11.81 6.34
C ASP A 55 -7.72 12.66 5.17
N ASP A 56 -8.16 13.92 5.01
CA ASP A 56 -7.59 14.86 4.05
C ASP A 56 -6.12 15.23 4.38
N LEU A 57 -5.81 15.43 5.66
CA LEU A 57 -4.44 15.70 6.11
C LEU A 57 -3.52 14.50 5.87
N ILE A 58 -3.98 13.28 6.15
CA ILE A 58 -3.23 12.05 5.86
C ILE A 58 -2.93 11.99 4.36
N SER A 59 -3.93 12.26 3.52
CA SER A 59 -3.77 12.26 2.06
C SER A 59 -2.73 13.28 1.60
N LYS A 60 -2.76 14.51 2.14
CA LYS A 60 -1.77 15.55 1.83
C LYS A 60 -0.35 15.17 2.25
N VAL A 61 -0.19 14.61 3.46
CA VAL A 61 1.14 14.18 3.95
C VAL A 61 1.68 13.03 3.09
N ARG A 62 0.84 12.08 2.68
CA ARG A 62 1.22 11.01 1.75
C ARG A 62 1.73 11.56 0.42
N VAL A 63 1.06 12.58 -0.14
CA VAL A 63 1.51 13.26 -1.38
C VAL A 63 2.87 13.96 -1.20
N GLU A 64 3.13 14.58 -0.05
CA GLU A 64 4.43 15.21 0.20
C GLU A 64 5.56 14.20 0.42
N ILE A 65 5.28 13.08 1.11
CA ILE A 65 6.21 11.95 1.23
C ILE A 65 6.55 11.38 -0.15
N LEU A 66 5.54 11.26 -1.02
CA LEU A 66 5.69 10.82 -2.40
C LEU A 66 6.65 11.74 -3.18
N LYS A 67 6.42 13.05 -3.13
CA LYS A 67 7.31 14.06 -3.75
C LYS A 67 8.74 14.03 -3.20
N LEU A 68 8.91 13.71 -1.92
CA LEU A 68 10.24 13.58 -1.30
C LEU A 68 10.96 12.29 -1.70
N ARG A 69 10.21 11.25 -2.10
CA ARG A 69 10.73 10.01 -2.68
C ARG A 69 10.97 10.11 -4.20
N ASP A 70 10.42 11.13 -4.87
CA ASP A 70 10.52 11.39 -6.31
C ASP A 70 11.89 11.95 -6.75
N SER A 71 12.93 11.12 -6.77
CA SER A 71 13.94 11.27 -7.83
C SER A 71 14.28 10.00 -8.58
N ASP A 72 14.16 8.81 -7.99
CA ASP A 72 14.72 7.59 -8.62
C ASP A 72 13.92 6.29 -8.42
N THR A 73 12.75 6.30 -7.75
CA THR A 73 11.98 5.05 -7.55
C THR A 73 11.15 4.73 -8.79
N GLN A 74 11.72 4.00 -9.72
CA GLN A 74 11.03 3.48 -10.90
C GLN A 74 10.52 2.07 -10.61
N PHE A 75 9.20 1.88 -10.64
CA PHE A 75 8.62 0.53 -10.70
C PHE A 75 9.11 -0.14 -11.98
N SER A 76 9.97 -1.14 -11.80
CA SER A 76 10.61 -1.89 -12.88
C SER A 76 10.70 -3.36 -12.51
N GLN A 77 11.05 -4.18 -13.50
CA GLN A 77 11.32 -5.59 -13.29
C GLN A 77 12.44 -5.83 -12.26
N GLU A 78 13.52 -5.06 -12.34
CA GLU A 78 14.67 -5.16 -11.44
C GLU A 78 14.28 -4.82 -10.01
N LEU A 79 13.49 -3.75 -9.81
CA LEU A 79 13.03 -3.35 -8.49
C LEU A 79 12.17 -4.45 -7.86
N LEU A 80 11.20 -5.00 -8.59
CA LEU A 80 10.35 -6.07 -8.09
C LEU A 80 11.14 -7.34 -7.74
N LYS A 81 12.06 -7.74 -8.62
CA LYS A 81 12.95 -8.89 -8.34
C LYS A 81 13.78 -8.65 -7.08
N LYS A 82 14.35 -7.44 -6.93
CA LYS A 82 15.13 -7.08 -5.74
C LYS A 82 14.28 -7.14 -4.47
N LEU A 83 13.13 -6.47 -4.46
CA LEU A 83 12.21 -6.45 -3.31
C LEU A 83 11.75 -7.86 -2.92
N ALA A 84 11.40 -8.70 -3.90
CA ALA A 84 10.97 -10.08 -3.68
C ALA A 84 12.04 -10.89 -2.93
N HIS A 85 13.28 -10.88 -3.41
CA HIS A 85 14.36 -11.63 -2.78
C HIS A 85 14.85 -11.02 -1.46
N GLU A 86 14.75 -9.70 -1.28
CA GLU A 86 15.11 -9.04 -0.01
C GLU A 86 14.11 -9.34 1.11
N ILE A 87 12.81 -9.36 0.79
CA ILE A 87 11.73 -9.55 1.77
C ILE A 87 11.49 -11.04 2.05
N CYS A 88 11.59 -11.87 1.01
CA CYS A 88 11.27 -13.29 1.05
C CYS A 88 12.44 -14.13 0.52
N PRO A 89 13.57 -14.22 1.25
CA PRO A 89 14.79 -14.86 0.74
C PRO A 89 14.66 -16.38 0.50
N ASP A 90 13.72 -17.04 1.18
CA ASP A 90 13.55 -18.49 1.17
C ASP A 90 12.37 -18.96 0.27
N ILE A 91 11.83 -18.07 -0.57
CA ILE A 91 10.68 -18.35 -1.46
C ILE A 91 11.14 -18.39 -2.92
N ASP A 92 10.64 -19.35 -3.69
CA ASP A 92 10.87 -19.41 -5.14
C ASP A 92 9.93 -18.43 -5.88
N PHE A 93 10.44 -17.76 -6.91
CA PHE A 93 9.71 -16.73 -7.64
C PHE A 93 9.64 -16.97 -9.15
N ASP A 94 8.44 -16.80 -9.70
CA ASP A 94 8.22 -16.61 -11.14
C ASP A 94 7.84 -15.16 -11.44
N PHE A 95 8.51 -14.57 -12.43
CA PHE A 95 8.32 -13.17 -12.81
C PHE A 95 7.84 -13.05 -14.26
N GLU A 96 6.65 -12.48 -14.46
CA GLU A 96 6.11 -12.09 -15.76
C GLU A 96 5.87 -10.56 -15.77
N ILE A 97 6.96 -9.79 -15.87
CA ILE A 97 6.92 -8.33 -15.76
C ILE A 97 7.25 -7.72 -17.12
N GLN A 98 6.33 -6.90 -17.62
CA GLN A 98 6.51 -6.07 -18.80
C GLN A 98 6.95 -4.66 -18.40
N ASP A 99 7.57 -3.94 -19.34
CA ASP A 99 7.82 -2.51 -19.17
C ASP A 99 6.49 -1.76 -19.17
N LEU A 100 6.27 -0.97 -18.12
CA LEU A 100 5.05 -0.20 -17.92
C LEU A 100 5.35 1.29 -18.14
N ASP A 101 4.59 1.91 -19.03
CA ASP A 101 4.60 3.36 -19.23
C ASP A 101 3.57 3.99 -18.30
N ILE A 102 4.02 4.39 -17.10
CA ILE A 102 3.15 4.88 -16.02
C ILE A 102 3.69 6.18 -15.41
N SER A 103 2.81 6.95 -14.80
CA SER A 103 3.21 8.19 -14.12
C SER A 103 4.12 7.91 -12.92
N PRO A 104 4.96 8.88 -12.50
CA PRO A 104 5.78 8.77 -11.29
C PRO A 104 4.99 8.37 -10.04
N SER A 105 3.78 8.92 -9.88
CA SER A 105 2.88 8.56 -8.78
C SER A 105 2.50 7.08 -8.79
N HIS A 106 2.26 6.49 -9.96
CA HIS A 106 1.98 5.07 -10.09
C HIS A 106 3.22 4.22 -9.79
N HIS A 107 4.41 4.64 -10.21
CA HIS A 107 5.65 3.91 -9.90
C HIS A 107 5.84 3.74 -8.39
N VAL A 108 5.67 4.81 -7.61
CA VAL A 108 5.88 4.74 -6.15
C VAL A 108 4.77 3.95 -5.46
N GLU A 109 3.50 4.18 -5.81
CA GLU A 109 2.40 3.50 -5.15
C GLU A 109 2.38 2.00 -5.50
N LEU A 110 2.65 1.60 -6.75
CA LEU A 110 2.79 0.19 -7.11
C LEU A 110 3.96 -0.47 -6.39
N SER A 111 5.08 0.23 -6.20
CA SER A 111 6.22 -0.28 -5.43
C SER A 111 5.87 -0.48 -3.96
N ALA A 112 5.14 0.46 -3.36
CA ALA A 112 4.67 0.36 -1.98
C ALA A 112 3.66 -0.78 -1.82
N ILE A 113 2.72 -0.92 -2.76
CA ILE A 113 1.74 -2.00 -2.75
C ILE A 113 2.43 -3.37 -2.88
N ALA A 114 3.35 -3.53 -3.85
CA ALA A 114 4.10 -4.78 -4.01
C ALA A 114 4.90 -5.14 -2.74
N THR A 115 5.54 -4.15 -2.13
CA THR A 115 6.28 -4.32 -0.86
C THR A 115 5.37 -4.84 0.25
N GLU A 116 4.18 -4.26 0.42
CA GLU A 116 3.24 -4.65 1.46
C GLU A 116 2.68 -6.06 1.22
N ILE A 117 2.38 -6.41 -0.03
CA ILE A 117 1.94 -7.76 -0.39
C ILE A 117 3.03 -8.80 -0.07
N LEU A 118 4.28 -8.54 -0.46
CA LEU A 118 5.41 -9.43 -0.17
C LEU A 118 5.64 -9.61 1.33
N ARG A 119 5.54 -8.54 2.12
CA ARG A 119 5.62 -8.62 3.58
C ARG A 119 4.51 -9.47 4.18
N ASN A 120 3.28 -9.33 3.68
CA ASN A 120 2.15 -10.14 4.12
C ASN A 120 2.37 -11.63 3.80
N ILE A 121 2.91 -11.94 2.61
CA ILE A 121 3.29 -13.30 2.25
C ILE A 121 4.33 -13.84 3.25
N GLN A 122 5.44 -13.12 3.44
CA GLN A 122 6.51 -13.55 4.35
C GLN A 122 6.01 -13.77 5.79
N ALA A 123 5.14 -12.89 6.29
CA ALA A 123 4.66 -12.95 7.66
C ALA A 123 3.56 -13.99 7.89
N HIS A 124 2.75 -14.29 6.86
CA HIS A 124 1.46 -14.96 7.08
C HIS A 124 1.18 -16.16 6.17
N SER A 125 1.71 -16.23 4.95
CA SER A 125 1.24 -17.23 3.97
C SER A 125 1.83 -18.62 4.17
N ARG A 126 3.06 -18.72 4.72
CA ARG A 126 3.89 -19.95 4.68
C ARG A 126 4.06 -20.51 3.26
N ALA A 127 3.97 -19.64 2.25
CA ALA A 127 4.17 -20.02 0.86
C ALA A 127 5.61 -20.45 0.60
N THR A 128 5.77 -21.37 -0.34
CA THR A 128 7.08 -21.78 -0.87
C THR A 128 7.32 -21.22 -2.26
N HIS A 129 6.27 -20.72 -2.92
CA HIS A 129 6.33 -20.23 -4.28
C HIS A 129 5.40 -19.04 -4.48
N VAL A 130 5.88 -18.03 -5.19
CA VAL A 130 5.14 -16.79 -5.50
C VAL A 130 5.31 -16.43 -6.97
N VAL A 131 4.21 -16.04 -7.61
CA VAL A 131 4.18 -15.55 -8.99
C VAL A 131 3.87 -14.06 -8.97
N ILE A 132 4.69 -13.26 -9.65
CA ILE A 132 4.53 -11.81 -9.78
C ILE A 132 4.35 -11.46 -11.26
N LYS A 133 3.21 -10.86 -11.59
CA LYS A 133 2.88 -10.41 -12.94
C LYS A 133 2.64 -8.91 -12.95
N ALA A 134 3.23 -8.21 -13.91
CA ALA A 134 2.96 -6.80 -14.15
C ALA A 134 2.88 -6.56 -15.65
N TYR A 135 1.74 -6.05 -16.13
CA TYR A 135 1.47 -5.93 -17.56
C TYR A 135 0.43 -4.85 -17.86
N MET A 136 0.36 -4.42 -19.11
CA MET A 136 -0.69 -3.52 -19.58
C MET A 136 -1.85 -4.30 -20.21
N LEU A 137 -3.09 -3.97 -19.85
CA LEU A 137 -4.29 -4.53 -20.46
C LEU A 137 -5.30 -3.41 -20.73
N ASN A 138 -5.68 -3.20 -22.00
CA ASN A 138 -6.66 -2.18 -22.41
C ASN A 138 -6.33 -0.77 -21.86
N ASN A 139 -5.06 -0.34 -21.95
CA ASN A 139 -4.52 0.91 -21.40
C ASN A 139 -4.58 1.03 -19.85
N LYS A 140 -4.77 -0.09 -19.15
CA LYS A 140 -4.71 -0.15 -17.70
C LYS A 140 -3.48 -0.92 -17.24
N THR A 141 -2.92 -0.48 -16.13
CA THR A 141 -1.79 -1.16 -15.49
C THR A 141 -2.32 -2.25 -14.58
N CYS A 142 -1.87 -3.48 -14.81
CA CYS A 142 -2.19 -4.64 -13.99
C CYS A 142 -0.98 -5.04 -13.15
N LEU A 143 -1.18 -5.22 -11.86
CA LEU A 143 -0.23 -5.89 -10.96
C LEU A 143 -0.94 -7.07 -10.30
N GLU A 144 -0.40 -8.27 -10.48
CA GLU A 144 -0.89 -9.47 -9.83
C GLU A 144 0.24 -10.12 -9.03
N ILE A 145 -0.01 -10.45 -7.77
CA ILE A 145 0.91 -11.21 -6.93
C ILE A 145 0.12 -12.35 -6.32
N SER A 146 0.58 -13.59 -6.57
CA SER A 146 -0.07 -14.79 -6.05
C SER A 146 0.90 -15.72 -5.36
N ASP A 147 0.52 -16.23 -4.20
CA ASP A 147 1.28 -17.21 -3.43
C ASP A 147 0.54 -18.55 -3.35
N ASN A 148 1.29 -19.64 -3.15
CA ASN A 148 0.78 -21.00 -2.98
C ASN A 148 0.56 -21.41 -1.51
N GLY A 149 0.49 -20.44 -0.60
CA GLY A 149 0.43 -20.65 0.84
C GLY A 149 -0.95 -21.05 1.37
N ALA A 150 -1.16 -20.84 2.66
CA ALA A 150 -2.37 -21.27 3.36
C ALA A 150 -3.66 -20.55 2.93
N GLY A 151 -3.55 -19.39 2.26
CA GLY A 151 -4.69 -18.58 1.86
C GLY A 151 -5.50 -18.02 3.04
N GLY A 152 -6.77 -17.70 2.80
CA GLY A 152 -7.73 -17.30 3.85
C GLY A 152 -7.63 -15.84 4.32
N VAL A 153 -6.87 -15.01 3.60
CA VAL A 153 -6.66 -13.59 3.92
C VAL A 153 -7.91 -12.78 3.61
N THR A 154 -8.69 -12.39 4.62
CA THR A 154 -9.88 -11.55 4.39
C THR A 154 -9.60 -10.10 4.78
N VAL A 155 -10.17 -9.15 4.04
CA VAL A 155 -10.23 -7.74 4.48
C VAL A 155 -11.24 -7.67 5.62
N LYS A 156 -10.79 -7.99 6.84
CA LYS A 156 -11.54 -7.86 8.09
C LYS A 156 -10.84 -6.88 9.02
N ASP A 157 -11.59 -6.39 10.00
CA ASP A 157 -11.09 -5.54 11.07
C ASP A 157 -9.83 -6.16 11.70
N GLY A 158 -8.70 -5.46 11.64
CA GLY A 158 -7.40 -5.90 12.17
C GLY A 158 -6.31 -6.19 11.14
N HIS A 159 -6.61 -6.25 9.83
CA HIS A 159 -5.61 -6.43 8.77
C HIS A 159 -5.19 -5.08 8.13
N TRP A 160 -4.41 -4.29 8.87
CA TRP A 160 -4.04 -2.92 8.49
C TRP A 160 -3.27 -2.81 7.16
N GLY A 161 -2.48 -3.82 6.80
CA GLY A 161 -1.74 -3.84 5.53
C GLY A 161 -2.65 -3.88 4.29
N LEU A 162 -3.73 -4.67 4.32
CA LEU A 162 -4.68 -4.76 3.22
C LEU A 162 -5.55 -3.51 3.09
N ILE A 163 -5.89 -2.89 4.22
CA ILE A 163 -6.60 -1.60 4.24
C ILE A 163 -5.71 -0.54 3.57
N GLY A 164 -4.43 -0.48 3.94
CA GLY A 164 -3.47 0.42 3.31
C GLY A 164 -3.30 0.19 1.81
N ILE A 165 -3.24 -1.07 1.35
CA ILE A 165 -3.21 -1.39 -0.08
C ILE A 165 -4.48 -0.89 -0.78
N LYS A 166 -5.66 -1.13 -0.19
CA LYS A 166 -6.94 -0.70 -0.76
C LYS A 166 -7.03 0.82 -0.89
N GLU A 167 -6.66 1.57 0.16
CA GLU A 167 -6.63 3.03 0.14
C GLU A 167 -5.70 3.59 -0.95
N ARG A 168 -4.53 2.97 -1.15
CA ARG A 168 -3.57 3.38 -2.19
C ARG A 168 -4.12 3.13 -3.59
N VAL A 169 -4.78 1.99 -3.80
CA VAL A 169 -5.44 1.68 -5.08
C VAL A 169 -6.59 2.64 -5.36
N GLU A 170 -7.40 2.97 -4.34
CA GLU A 170 -8.48 3.96 -4.46
C GLU A 170 -7.94 5.37 -4.76
N TYR A 171 -6.83 5.77 -4.13
CA TYR A 171 -6.15 7.04 -4.42
C TYR A 171 -5.73 7.16 -5.90
N LEU A 172 -5.37 6.03 -6.53
CA LEU A 172 -5.02 5.95 -7.95
C LEU A 172 -6.23 5.72 -8.87
N SER A 173 -7.46 5.78 -8.35
CA SER A 173 -8.70 5.47 -9.08
C SER A 173 -8.74 4.06 -9.69
N GLY A 174 -8.03 3.12 -9.07
CA GLY A 174 -7.96 1.72 -9.51
C GLY A 174 -8.96 0.80 -8.82
N SER A 175 -8.86 -0.50 -9.12
CA SER A 175 -9.62 -1.56 -8.47
C SER A 175 -8.71 -2.64 -7.87
N PHE A 176 -9.13 -3.15 -6.72
CA PHE A 176 -8.43 -4.17 -5.95
C PHE A 176 -9.31 -5.41 -5.79
N ALA A 177 -8.73 -6.59 -5.96
CA ALA A 177 -9.40 -7.87 -5.77
C ALA A 177 -8.49 -8.87 -5.05
N ILE A 178 -9.09 -9.77 -4.26
CA ILE A 178 -8.41 -10.90 -3.63
C ILE A 178 -9.14 -12.20 -3.97
N ASP A 179 -8.38 -13.24 -4.33
CA ASP A 179 -8.83 -14.62 -4.51
C ASP A 179 -8.09 -15.54 -3.53
N HIS A 180 -8.76 -16.60 -3.09
CA HIS A 180 -8.30 -17.56 -2.08
C HIS A 180 -8.28 -19.03 -2.54
N LEU A 181 -8.57 -19.32 -3.81
CA LEU A 181 -8.84 -20.70 -4.25
C LEU A 181 -7.63 -21.65 -4.12
N LEU A 182 -6.42 -21.16 -4.36
CA LEU A 182 -5.17 -21.94 -4.36
C LEU A 182 -4.02 -21.19 -3.66
N GLY A 183 -4.32 -20.60 -2.49
CA GLY A 183 -3.42 -19.71 -1.76
C GLY A 183 -4.01 -18.31 -1.65
N THR A 184 -3.22 -17.26 -1.86
CA THR A 184 -3.75 -15.89 -1.98
C THR A 184 -3.31 -15.29 -3.30
N LYS A 185 -4.25 -14.73 -4.07
CA LYS A 185 -3.95 -13.90 -5.23
C LYS A 185 -4.50 -12.50 -4.99
N ILE A 186 -3.64 -11.50 -5.08
CA ILE A 186 -4.03 -10.10 -5.08
C ILE A 186 -3.86 -9.55 -6.49
N SER A 187 -4.93 -8.96 -7.04
CA SER A 187 -4.94 -8.31 -8.35
C SER A 187 -5.29 -6.83 -8.18
N ILE A 188 -4.50 -5.98 -8.82
CA ILE A 188 -4.66 -4.53 -8.87
C ILE A 188 -4.75 -4.11 -10.32
N LEU A 189 -5.71 -3.24 -10.61
CA LEU A 189 -5.95 -2.68 -11.93
C LEU A 189 -6.04 -1.15 -11.79
N LEU A 190 -5.14 -0.42 -12.43
CA LEU A 190 -5.11 1.04 -12.47
C LEU A 190 -5.51 1.51 -13.87
#